data_AF-A0A951TWF2-F1
#
_entry.id   AF-A0A951TWF2-F1
#
_cell.length_a   1.000
_cell.length_b   1.000
_cell.length_c   1.000
_cell.angle_alpha   90.00
_cell.angle_beta   90.00
_cell.angle_gamma   90.00
#
_symmetry.space_group_name_H-M   'P 1'
#
loop_
_entity.id
_entity.type
_entity.pdbx_description
1 polymer ?
#
loop_
_entity_poly.entity_id
_entity_poly.type
_entity_poly.pdbx_seq_one_letter_code
_entity_poly.pdbx_strand_id
1 'polypeptide(L)'
;MMEAKLQAFLDGVFAPYGDFPARADVTGELLGNLMEKFADAKTAGMSDDDAYTTTIASFGDVDEIMEQIPHQKVAAETPYEPKPGAKLNASALKQADLSDSNLVGANLNSSELVGVSFAGANLTEASLKSSALKQANFAGANLTDAKFVSSDLQGVCFDGADLTRTKLRGSALKGTTYVGAKLVETEFNGSDVTELSFDNQTLLGVKFDSASLKKTSFRGATLRSVSFHHSAVKHAIFDGATMDKVTYAVLNSAKATLNGVTVL
;
A
#
# COMPACT_ATOMS: atom_id res chain seq x y z
N MET A 1 -22.78 -33.09 -9.45
CA MET A 1 -23.63 -32.51 -8.39
C MET A 1 -22.88 -32.31 -7.07
N MET A 2 -22.01 -33.23 -6.62
CA MET A 2 -21.18 -33.00 -5.42
C MET A 2 -19.88 -32.22 -5.71
N GLU A 3 -19.18 -32.56 -6.81
CA GLU A 3 -17.97 -31.85 -7.26
C GLU A 3 -18.18 -30.33 -7.36
N ALA A 4 -19.26 -29.89 -8.02
CA ALA A 4 -19.62 -28.47 -8.10
C ALA A 4 -19.91 -27.82 -6.73
N LYS A 5 -20.43 -28.58 -5.76
CA LYS A 5 -20.72 -28.10 -4.41
C LYS A 5 -19.42 -27.91 -3.60
N LEU A 6 -18.47 -28.84 -3.75
CA LEU A 6 -17.14 -28.74 -3.15
C LEU A 6 -16.29 -27.66 -3.83
N GLN A 7 -16.39 -27.49 -5.15
CA GLN A 7 -15.76 -26.38 -5.85
C GLN A 7 -16.32 -25.04 -5.36
N ALA A 8 -17.64 -24.91 -5.20
CA ALA A 8 -18.25 -23.70 -4.66
C ALA A 8 -17.82 -23.40 -3.22
N PHE A 9 -17.58 -24.44 -2.40
CA PHE A 9 -16.99 -24.29 -1.07
C PHE A 9 -15.56 -23.74 -1.17
N LEU A 10 -14.69 -24.33 -2.00
CA LEU A 10 -13.33 -23.83 -2.23
C LEU A 10 -13.35 -22.39 -2.78
N ASP A 11 -14.20 -22.09 -3.74
CA ASP A 11 -14.35 -20.74 -4.28
C ASP A 11 -14.73 -19.73 -3.21
N GLY A 12 -15.60 -20.12 -2.25
CA GLY A 12 -15.98 -19.29 -1.11
C GLY A 12 -14.85 -19.10 -0.09
N VAL A 13 -14.11 -20.17 0.21
CA VAL A 13 -12.97 -20.12 1.15
C VAL A 13 -11.80 -19.33 0.58
N PHE A 14 -11.53 -19.47 -0.72
CA PHE A 14 -10.50 -18.71 -1.43
C PHE A 14 -10.98 -17.33 -1.94
N ALA A 15 -12.29 -17.01 -1.82
CA ALA A 15 -12.84 -15.73 -2.27
C ALA A 15 -12.09 -14.50 -1.73
N PRO A 16 -11.61 -14.46 -0.47
CA PRO A 16 -10.87 -13.32 0.06
C PRO A 16 -9.51 -13.06 -0.62
N TYR A 17 -8.91 -14.06 -1.26
CA TYR A 17 -7.55 -14.00 -1.82
C TYR A 17 -7.50 -13.63 -3.32
N GLY A 18 -8.65 -13.55 -4.00
CA GLY A 18 -8.69 -13.21 -5.42
C GLY A 18 -8.11 -14.30 -6.32
N ASP A 19 -7.94 -14.02 -7.60
CA ASP A 19 -7.41 -14.98 -8.57
C ASP A 19 -5.88 -14.87 -8.63
N PHE A 20 -5.13 -15.96 -8.40
CA PHE A 20 -3.65 -15.93 -8.35
C PHE A 20 -3.05 -17.00 -9.29
N PRO A 21 -1.80 -16.86 -9.77
CA PRO A 21 -1.25 -17.70 -10.84
C PRO A 21 -1.30 -19.22 -10.60
N ALA A 22 -1.32 -19.66 -9.34
CA ALA A 22 -1.43 -21.07 -8.95
C ALA A 22 -2.83 -21.48 -8.43
N ARG A 23 -3.83 -20.60 -8.51
CA ARG A 23 -5.15 -20.83 -7.90
C ARG A 23 -5.86 -22.03 -8.49
N ALA A 24 -5.85 -22.15 -9.82
CA ALA A 24 -6.47 -23.27 -10.50
C ALA A 24 -5.83 -24.61 -10.09
N ASP A 25 -4.50 -24.64 -9.98
CA ASP A 25 -3.77 -25.85 -9.59
C ASP A 25 -4.03 -26.22 -8.12
N VAL A 26 -3.92 -25.25 -7.20
CA VAL A 26 -4.15 -25.46 -5.76
C VAL A 26 -5.60 -25.86 -5.48
N THR A 27 -6.57 -25.16 -6.06
CA THR A 27 -7.98 -25.50 -5.86
C THR A 27 -8.35 -26.82 -6.54
N GLY A 28 -7.70 -27.18 -7.65
CA GLY A 28 -7.86 -28.47 -8.31
C GLY A 28 -7.35 -29.64 -7.48
N GLU A 29 -6.15 -29.55 -6.90
CA GLU A 29 -5.60 -30.58 -6.01
C GLU A 29 -6.44 -30.74 -4.74
N LEU A 30 -6.83 -29.62 -4.12
CA LEU A 30 -7.70 -29.63 -2.94
C LEU A 30 -9.08 -30.21 -3.24
N LEU A 31 -9.66 -29.90 -4.41
CA LEU A 31 -10.91 -30.49 -4.85
C LEU A 31 -10.78 -32.02 -4.96
N GLY A 32 -9.70 -32.52 -5.56
CA GLY A 32 -9.40 -33.95 -5.65
C GLY A 32 -9.35 -34.62 -4.27
N ASN A 33 -8.61 -34.04 -3.33
CA ASN A 33 -8.50 -34.54 -1.96
C ASN A 33 -9.84 -34.54 -1.21
N LEU A 34 -10.66 -33.50 -1.41
CA LEU A 34 -12.00 -33.44 -0.82
C LEU A 34 -12.96 -34.46 -1.45
N MET A 35 -12.84 -34.72 -2.75
CA MET A 35 -13.62 -35.75 -3.42
C MET A 35 -13.27 -37.16 -2.95
N GLU A 36 -11.98 -37.44 -2.70
CA GLU A 36 -11.54 -38.72 -2.14
C GLU A 36 -12.10 -38.92 -0.72
N LYS A 37 -11.94 -37.91 0.15
CA LYS A 37 -12.52 -37.94 1.50
C LYS A 37 -14.04 -38.09 1.50
N PHE A 38 -14.73 -37.42 0.57
CA PHE A 38 -16.16 -37.58 0.41
C PHE A 38 -16.53 -39.02 0.01
N ALA A 39 -15.78 -39.64 -0.90
CA ALA A 39 -15.99 -41.03 -1.30
C ALA A 39 -15.75 -42.02 -0.15
N ASP A 40 -14.75 -41.77 0.69
CA ASP A 40 -14.50 -42.57 1.91
C ASP A 40 -15.67 -42.46 2.89
N ALA A 41 -16.17 -41.24 3.13
CA ALA A 41 -17.34 -41.00 3.97
C ALA A 41 -18.59 -41.71 3.43
N LYS A 42 -18.79 -41.73 2.10
CA LYS A 42 -19.87 -42.49 1.44
C LYS A 42 -19.71 -44.00 1.63
N THR A 43 -18.48 -44.51 1.54
CA THR A 43 -18.18 -45.93 1.75
C THR A 43 -18.40 -46.35 3.20
N ALA A 44 -18.23 -45.43 4.15
CA ALA A 44 -18.57 -45.60 5.55
C ALA A 44 -20.08 -45.56 5.84
N GLY A 45 -20.94 -45.41 4.82
CA GLY A 45 -22.40 -45.46 4.94
C GLY A 45 -23.06 -44.13 5.26
N MET A 46 -22.34 -43.01 5.16
CA MET A 46 -22.91 -41.68 5.41
C MET A 46 -23.90 -41.24 4.32
N SER A 47 -24.89 -40.43 4.73
CA SER A 47 -25.74 -39.70 3.80
C SER A 47 -24.91 -38.67 3.01
N ASP A 48 -25.42 -38.17 1.88
CA ASP A 48 -24.69 -37.19 1.07
C ASP A 48 -24.43 -35.88 1.84
N ASP A 49 -25.37 -35.46 2.68
CA ASP A 49 -25.25 -34.23 3.47
C ASP A 49 -24.28 -34.40 4.65
N ASP A 50 -24.32 -35.55 5.34
CA ASP A 50 -23.38 -35.85 6.43
C ASP A 50 -21.96 -36.04 5.91
N ALA A 51 -21.81 -36.72 4.76
CA ALA A 51 -20.52 -36.90 4.10
C ALA A 51 -19.95 -35.56 3.65
N TYR A 52 -20.77 -34.68 3.07
CA TYR A 52 -20.34 -33.34 2.68
C TYR A 52 -19.91 -32.50 3.88
N THR A 53 -20.72 -32.47 4.94
CA THR A 53 -20.43 -31.69 6.16
C THR A 53 -19.14 -32.16 6.83
N THR A 54 -18.95 -33.48 6.95
CA THR A 54 -17.73 -34.08 7.50
C THR A 54 -16.51 -33.75 6.65
N THR A 55 -16.67 -33.79 5.32
CA THR A 55 -15.60 -33.51 4.35
C THR A 55 -15.10 -32.06 4.49
N ILE A 56 -15.99 -31.07 4.47
CA ILE A 56 -15.61 -29.65 4.57
C ILE A 56 -15.13 -29.28 5.99
N ALA A 57 -15.62 -29.94 7.04
CA ALA A 57 -15.13 -29.73 8.40
C ALA A 57 -13.69 -30.24 8.60
N SER A 58 -13.23 -31.14 7.73
CA SER A 58 -11.82 -31.60 7.70
C SER A 58 -10.90 -30.68 6.88
N PHE A 59 -11.46 -29.64 6.26
CA PHE A 59 -10.68 -28.62 5.55
C PHE A 59 -9.95 -27.77 6.59
N GLY A 60 -8.62 -27.73 6.48
CA GLY A 60 -7.76 -26.98 7.41
C GLY A 60 -7.92 -25.47 7.29
N ASP A 61 -7.09 -24.73 8.02
CA ASP A 61 -7.07 -23.27 7.91
C ASP A 61 -6.54 -22.86 6.54
N VAL A 62 -7.33 -22.08 5.80
CA VAL A 62 -6.92 -21.58 4.48
C VAL A 62 -5.72 -20.65 4.60
N ASP A 63 -5.57 -19.93 5.73
CA ASP A 63 -4.41 -19.08 5.96
C ASP A 63 -3.11 -19.92 6.01
N GLU A 64 -3.14 -21.10 6.64
CA GLU A 64 -2.00 -22.01 6.72
C GLU A 64 -1.67 -22.63 5.35
N ILE A 65 -2.69 -22.92 4.54
CA ILE A 65 -2.50 -23.39 3.15
C ILE A 65 -1.82 -22.29 2.32
N MET A 66 -2.25 -21.04 2.45
CA MET A 66 -1.69 -19.92 1.72
C MET A 66 -0.24 -19.62 2.12
N GLU A 67 0.16 -19.85 3.38
CA GLU A 67 1.55 -19.72 3.83
C GLU A 67 2.49 -20.78 3.23
N GLN A 68 1.96 -21.95 2.86
CA GLN A 68 2.74 -23.08 2.34
C GLN A 68 2.85 -23.10 0.82
N ILE A 69 2.06 -22.30 0.09
CA ILE A 69 2.20 -22.17 -1.36
C ILE A 69 3.52 -21.44 -1.62
N PRO A 70 4.56 -22.11 -2.17
CA PRO A 70 5.80 -21.43 -2.48
C PRO A 70 5.47 -20.38 -3.54
N HIS A 71 5.65 -19.10 -3.18
CA HIS A 71 5.65 -17.99 -4.13
C HIS A 71 6.89 -18.12 -5.02
N GLN A 72 6.91 -19.13 -5.89
CA GLN A 72 7.84 -19.17 -7.00
C GLN A 72 7.60 -17.91 -7.81
N LYS A 73 8.71 -17.26 -8.19
CA LYS A 73 8.77 -16.19 -9.18
C LYS A 73 8.00 -16.63 -10.42
N VAL A 74 6.71 -16.28 -10.51
CA VAL A 74 5.98 -16.36 -11.76
C VAL A 74 6.20 -15.01 -12.41
N ALA A 75 6.93 -15.02 -13.52
CA ALA A 75 6.97 -13.89 -14.43
C ALA A 75 5.51 -13.52 -14.75
N ALA A 76 5.20 -12.23 -14.63
CA ALA A 76 3.88 -11.67 -14.88
C ALA A 76 3.32 -12.16 -16.22
N GLU A 77 2.32 -13.05 -16.19
CA GLU A 77 1.58 -13.43 -17.40
C GLU A 77 0.05 -13.32 -17.24
N THR A 78 -0.46 -13.04 -16.04
CA THR A 78 -1.86 -12.63 -15.84
C THR A 78 -1.94 -11.49 -14.84
N PRO A 79 -2.63 -10.37 -15.16
CA PRO A 79 -2.86 -9.29 -14.20
C PRO A 79 -3.69 -9.83 -13.03
N TYR A 80 -3.10 -9.86 -11.84
CA TYR A 80 -3.86 -10.07 -10.60
C TYR A 80 -4.78 -8.85 -10.43
N GLU A 81 -6.11 -9.04 -10.50
CA GLU A 81 -7.08 -7.96 -10.26
C GLU A 81 -7.70 -8.13 -8.85
N PRO A 82 -7.12 -7.49 -7.82
CA PRO A 82 -7.69 -7.51 -6.48
C PRO A 82 -9.05 -6.81 -6.46
N LYS A 83 -9.95 -7.30 -5.60
CA LYS A 83 -11.22 -6.64 -5.32
C LYS A 83 -11.04 -5.54 -4.26
N PRO A 84 -11.92 -4.53 -4.22
CA PRO A 84 -12.03 -3.63 -3.08
C PRO A 84 -12.12 -4.39 -1.76
N GLY A 85 -11.30 -4.01 -0.79
CA GLY A 85 -11.19 -4.68 0.50
C GLY A 85 -10.38 -5.96 0.50
N ALA A 86 -9.60 -6.25 -0.55
CA ALA A 86 -8.69 -7.40 -0.60
C ALA A 86 -7.82 -7.48 0.66
N LYS A 87 -7.76 -8.67 1.27
CA LYS A 87 -6.91 -8.96 2.43
C LYS A 87 -5.62 -9.59 1.92
N LEU A 88 -4.60 -8.76 1.83
CA LEU A 88 -3.26 -9.13 1.37
C LEU A 88 -2.22 -8.94 2.49
N ASN A 89 -2.65 -8.91 3.74
CA ASN A 89 -1.76 -8.70 4.89
C ASN A 89 -0.74 -9.82 4.99
N ALA A 90 0.51 -9.46 5.32
CA ALA A 90 1.63 -10.40 5.40
C ALA A 90 1.89 -11.19 4.09
N SER A 91 1.39 -10.72 2.94
CA SER A 91 1.67 -11.35 1.66
C SER A 91 3.11 -11.08 1.21
N ALA A 92 3.73 -12.06 0.55
CA ALA A 92 5.01 -11.89 -0.12
C ALA A 92 4.79 -11.68 -1.62
N LEU A 93 4.71 -10.41 -2.03
CA LEU A 93 4.45 -10.01 -3.42
C LEU A 93 5.67 -9.33 -4.05
N LYS A 94 6.89 -9.63 -3.59
CA LYS A 94 8.12 -9.00 -4.09
C LYS A 94 8.16 -8.98 -5.62
N GLN A 95 8.32 -7.78 -6.21
CA GLN A 95 8.39 -7.54 -7.65
C GLN A 95 7.12 -7.91 -8.44
N ALA A 96 5.96 -8.11 -7.78
CA ALA A 96 4.70 -8.31 -8.47
C ALA A 96 4.27 -7.06 -9.26
N ASP A 97 3.45 -7.27 -10.27
CA ASP A 97 2.78 -6.21 -11.02
C ASP A 97 1.31 -6.12 -10.59
N LEU A 98 0.98 -5.01 -9.93
CA LEU A 98 -0.36 -4.60 -9.49
C LEU A 98 -0.73 -3.26 -10.14
N SER A 99 -0.14 -2.94 -11.29
CA SER A 99 -0.46 -1.72 -12.02
C SER A 99 -1.94 -1.71 -12.43
N ASP A 100 -2.54 -0.52 -12.44
CA ASP A 100 -3.95 -0.26 -12.78
C ASP A 100 -5.00 -1.04 -11.95
N SER A 101 -4.57 -1.74 -10.90
CA SER A 101 -5.43 -2.57 -10.06
C SER A 101 -6.38 -1.75 -9.19
N ASN A 102 -7.55 -2.30 -8.89
CA ASN A 102 -8.52 -1.72 -7.96
C ASN A 102 -8.34 -2.25 -6.53
N LEU A 103 -7.50 -1.56 -5.76
CA LEU A 103 -7.11 -1.89 -4.38
C LEU A 103 -7.81 -1.01 -3.33
N VAL A 104 -9.01 -0.48 -3.63
CA VAL A 104 -9.74 0.39 -2.71
C VAL A 104 -9.97 -0.33 -1.38
N GLY A 105 -9.54 0.28 -0.28
CA GLY A 105 -9.67 -0.28 1.07
C GLY A 105 -8.85 -1.54 1.33
N ALA A 106 -7.94 -1.93 0.42
CA ALA A 106 -7.14 -3.13 0.58
C ALA A 106 -6.30 -3.08 1.87
N ASN A 107 -6.20 -4.22 2.54
CA ASN A 107 -5.34 -4.39 3.70
C ASN A 107 -4.06 -5.10 3.27
N LEU A 108 -2.99 -4.33 3.11
CA LEU A 108 -1.64 -4.75 2.75
C LEU A 108 -0.67 -4.62 3.94
N ASN A 109 -1.18 -4.49 5.17
CA ASN A 109 -0.33 -4.30 6.34
C ASN A 109 0.70 -5.43 6.51
N SER A 110 1.91 -5.08 6.94
CA SER A 110 3.00 -6.01 7.23
C SER A 110 3.43 -6.87 6.03
N SER A 111 3.16 -6.44 4.79
CA SER A 111 3.47 -7.24 3.58
C SER A 111 4.87 -6.96 3.05
N GLU A 112 5.44 -7.93 2.33
CA GLU A 112 6.69 -7.76 1.58
C GLU A 112 6.39 -7.32 0.14
N LEU A 113 6.47 -6.02 -0.10
CA LEU A 113 6.08 -5.35 -1.35
C LEU A 113 7.27 -4.68 -2.04
N VAL A 114 8.48 -5.21 -1.81
CA VAL A 114 9.72 -4.66 -2.37
C VAL A 114 9.67 -4.72 -3.88
N GLY A 115 9.84 -3.58 -4.54
CA GLY A 115 9.86 -3.46 -6.00
C GLY A 115 8.52 -3.72 -6.70
N VAL A 116 7.40 -3.78 -5.98
CA VAL A 116 6.06 -3.96 -6.58
C VAL A 116 5.68 -2.75 -7.41
N SER A 117 5.06 -2.98 -8.58
CA SER A 117 4.42 -1.92 -9.34
C SER A 117 2.96 -1.77 -8.93
N PHE A 118 2.59 -0.58 -8.46
CA PHE A 118 1.24 -0.08 -8.23
C PHE A 118 0.93 1.09 -9.18
N ALA A 119 1.63 1.19 -10.31
CA ALA A 119 1.48 2.31 -11.23
C ALA A 119 0.03 2.43 -11.70
N GLY A 120 -0.56 3.62 -11.63
CA GLY A 120 -1.97 3.86 -12.00
C GLY A 120 -3.03 3.20 -11.11
N ALA A 121 -2.64 2.40 -10.11
CA ALA A 121 -3.59 1.65 -9.28
C ALA A 121 -4.43 2.57 -8.40
N ASN A 122 -5.65 2.12 -8.07
CA ASN A 122 -6.53 2.80 -7.12
C ASN A 122 -6.40 2.18 -5.73
N LEU A 123 -5.70 2.85 -4.82
CA LEU A 123 -5.47 2.45 -3.44
C LEU A 123 -6.21 3.37 -2.45
N THR A 124 -7.33 3.96 -2.87
CA THR A 124 -8.14 4.82 -1.99
C THR A 124 -8.46 4.08 -0.69
N GLU A 125 -8.22 4.70 0.47
CA GLU A 125 -8.41 4.12 1.81
C GLU A 125 -7.59 2.86 2.14
N ALA A 126 -6.66 2.42 1.28
CA ALA A 126 -5.84 1.24 1.53
C ALA A 126 -4.92 1.41 2.76
N SER A 127 -4.65 0.30 3.44
CA SER A 127 -3.74 0.27 4.60
C SER A 127 -2.52 -0.57 4.27
N LEU A 128 -1.34 0.06 4.24
CA LEU A 128 -0.04 -0.55 3.98
C LEU A 128 0.90 -0.38 5.19
N LYS A 129 0.38 -0.31 6.41
CA LYS A 129 1.16 -0.03 7.63
C LYS A 129 2.22 -1.09 7.87
N SER A 130 3.38 -0.68 8.36
CA SER A 130 4.49 -1.58 8.70
C SER A 130 4.94 -2.50 7.56
N SER A 131 4.73 -2.10 6.30
CA SER A 131 5.06 -2.92 5.12
C SER A 131 6.45 -2.60 4.58
N ALA A 132 7.09 -3.58 3.94
CA ALA A 132 8.37 -3.40 3.27
C ALA A 132 8.13 -3.02 1.79
N LEU A 133 8.20 -1.73 1.48
CA LEU A 133 7.84 -1.15 0.18
C LEU A 133 9.04 -0.58 -0.59
N LYS A 134 10.26 -0.89 -0.16
CA LYS A 134 11.48 -0.38 -0.78
C LYS A 134 11.44 -0.55 -2.30
N GLN A 135 11.71 0.54 -3.02
CA GLN A 135 11.70 0.61 -4.49
C GLN A 135 10.36 0.27 -5.18
N ALA A 136 9.23 0.26 -4.46
CA ALA A 136 7.91 0.13 -5.09
C ALA A 136 7.58 1.36 -5.97
N ASN A 137 6.73 1.15 -6.97
CA ASN A 137 6.33 2.19 -7.91
C ASN A 137 4.84 2.53 -7.74
N PHE A 138 4.51 3.73 -7.28
CA PHE A 138 3.14 4.26 -7.19
C PHE A 138 2.88 5.37 -8.21
N ALA A 139 3.64 5.42 -9.32
CA ALA A 139 3.49 6.48 -10.30
C ALA A 139 2.04 6.56 -10.82
N GLY A 140 1.43 7.74 -10.74
CA GLY A 140 0.04 7.97 -11.16
C GLY A 140 -1.05 7.28 -10.33
N ALA A 141 -0.70 6.61 -9.22
CA ALA A 141 -1.67 5.92 -8.38
C ALA A 141 -2.59 6.89 -7.62
N ASN A 142 -3.82 6.46 -7.31
CA ASN A 142 -4.69 7.18 -6.38
C ASN A 142 -4.49 6.65 -4.96
N LEU A 143 -3.88 7.44 -4.09
CA LEU A 143 -3.57 7.12 -2.69
C LEU A 143 -4.42 7.91 -1.70
N THR A 144 -5.58 8.42 -2.15
CA THR A 144 -6.48 9.21 -1.31
C THR A 144 -6.82 8.46 -0.02
N ASP A 145 -6.59 9.07 1.15
CA ASP A 145 -6.80 8.47 2.48
C ASP A 145 -6.01 7.18 2.79
N ALA A 146 -5.02 6.82 1.96
CA ALA A 146 -4.17 5.65 2.18
C ALA A 146 -3.22 5.83 3.39
N LYS A 147 -2.81 4.70 4.00
CA LYS A 147 -2.03 4.69 5.25
C LYS A 147 -0.76 3.87 5.10
N PHE A 148 0.39 4.53 5.17
CA PHE A 148 1.73 3.93 5.13
C PHE A 148 2.47 3.97 6.47
N VAL A 149 1.77 4.23 7.58
CA VAL A 149 2.39 4.45 8.90
C VAL A 149 3.44 3.40 9.24
N SER A 150 4.64 3.87 9.61
CA SER A 150 5.79 3.02 10.00
C SER A 150 6.27 2.03 8.94
N SER A 151 6.16 2.37 7.65
CA SER A 151 6.59 1.50 6.54
C SER A 151 7.98 1.86 6.01
N ASP A 152 8.65 0.90 5.37
CA ASP A 152 9.91 1.16 4.66
C ASP A 152 9.62 1.58 3.22
N LEU A 153 9.69 2.88 2.93
CA LEU A 153 9.38 3.49 1.63
C LEU A 153 10.64 3.94 0.89
N GLN A 154 11.82 3.43 1.24
CA GLN A 154 13.06 3.89 0.65
C GLN A 154 13.07 3.70 -0.87
N GLY A 155 13.34 4.78 -1.62
CA GLY A 155 13.38 4.75 -3.09
C GLY A 155 12.03 4.54 -3.78
N VAL A 156 10.90 4.74 -3.08
CA VAL A 156 9.56 4.63 -3.69
C VAL A 156 9.28 5.81 -4.62
N CYS A 157 8.71 5.52 -5.79
CA CYS A 157 8.24 6.54 -6.73
C CYS A 157 6.78 6.91 -6.46
N PHE A 158 6.48 8.18 -6.14
CA PHE A 158 5.10 8.71 -6.05
C PHE A 158 4.81 9.73 -7.16
N ASP A 159 5.58 9.73 -8.24
CA ASP A 159 5.45 10.73 -9.31
C ASP A 159 4.04 10.68 -9.94
N GLY A 160 3.38 11.84 -10.05
CA GLY A 160 2.02 11.94 -10.56
C GLY A 160 0.91 11.34 -9.68
N ALA A 161 1.22 10.76 -8.52
CA ALA A 161 0.24 10.14 -7.65
C ALA A 161 -0.67 11.17 -6.94
N ASP A 162 -1.89 10.78 -6.59
CA ASP A 162 -2.76 11.58 -5.71
C ASP A 162 -2.56 11.18 -4.24
N LEU A 163 -1.84 11.99 -3.46
CA LEU A 163 -1.58 11.76 -2.03
C LEU A 163 -2.53 12.54 -1.11
N THR A 164 -3.76 12.82 -1.58
CA THR A 164 -4.75 13.55 -0.78
C THR A 164 -5.02 12.82 0.55
N ARG A 165 -4.76 13.47 1.69
CA ARG A 165 -4.93 12.91 3.06
C ARG A 165 -4.15 11.61 3.33
N THR A 166 -3.13 11.30 2.52
CA THR A 166 -2.28 10.12 2.72
C THR A 166 -1.42 10.29 3.96
N LYS A 167 -1.29 9.22 4.75
CA LYS A 167 -0.54 9.23 6.02
C LYS A 167 0.77 8.47 5.89
N LEU A 168 1.88 9.19 5.94
CA LEU A 168 3.25 8.67 5.84
C LEU A 168 4.00 8.69 7.18
N ARG A 169 3.30 8.99 8.29
CA ARG A 169 3.87 9.20 9.63
C ARG A 169 4.85 8.09 10.04
N GLY A 170 6.07 8.49 10.42
CA GLY A 170 7.11 7.60 10.95
C GLY A 170 7.65 6.59 9.94
N SER A 171 7.49 6.82 8.64
CA SER A 171 7.98 5.94 7.58
C SER A 171 9.39 6.33 7.14
N ALA A 172 10.15 5.37 6.60
CA ALA A 172 11.47 5.62 6.04
C ALA A 172 11.34 6.10 4.59
N LEU A 173 11.52 7.41 4.34
CA LEU A 173 11.20 8.05 3.04
C LEU A 173 12.42 8.36 2.18
N LYS A 174 13.61 7.92 2.57
CA LYS A 174 14.86 8.27 1.88
C LYS A 174 14.80 7.89 0.39
N GLY A 175 15.07 8.87 -0.48
CA GLY A 175 15.09 8.67 -1.93
C GLY A 175 13.72 8.57 -2.59
N THR A 176 12.63 8.92 -1.90
CA THR A 176 11.30 9.02 -2.51
C THR A 176 11.21 10.21 -3.47
N THR A 177 10.39 10.08 -4.52
CA THR A 177 10.11 11.14 -5.50
C THR A 177 8.62 11.50 -5.52
N TYR A 178 8.32 12.76 -5.84
CA TYR A 178 6.95 13.33 -5.82
C TYR A 178 6.68 14.23 -7.04
N VAL A 179 7.37 14.02 -8.16
CA VAL A 179 7.28 14.91 -9.32
C VAL A 179 5.87 14.89 -9.89
N GLY A 180 5.19 16.04 -9.86
CA GLY A 180 3.81 16.16 -10.37
C GLY A 180 2.76 15.51 -9.47
N ALA A 181 3.14 15.07 -8.27
CA ALA A 181 2.22 14.47 -7.32
C ALA A 181 1.29 15.52 -6.72
N LYS A 182 0.06 15.12 -6.40
CA LYS A 182 -0.90 15.98 -5.69
C LYS A 182 -0.74 15.81 -4.18
N LEU A 183 -0.18 16.84 -3.54
CA LEU A 183 0.12 16.88 -2.11
C LEU A 183 -0.89 17.76 -1.36
N VAL A 184 -2.05 17.18 -1.06
CA VAL A 184 -3.15 17.86 -0.34
C VAL A 184 -3.40 17.17 0.99
N GLU A 185 -3.24 17.88 2.11
CA GLU A 185 -3.44 17.34 3.45
C GLU A 185 -2.61 16.08 3.76
N THR A 186 -1.53 15.86 3.00
CA THR A 186 -0.60 14.74 3.19
C THR A 186 0.17 14.89 4.50
N GLU A 187 0.34 13.81 5.26
CA GLU A 187 0.95 13.84 6.59
C GLU A 187 2.31 13.13 6.61
N PHE A 188 3.39 13.91 6.71
CA PHE A 188 4.78 13.45 6.87
C PHE A 188 5.25 13.44 8.33
N ASN A 189 4.33 13.65 9.28
CA ASN A 189 4.67 13.89 10.69
C ASN A 189 5.65 12.86 11.27
N GLY A 190 6.63 13.32 12.06
CA GLY A 190 7.62 12.46 12.71
C GLY A 190 8.52 11.63 11.78
N SER A 191 8.46 11.86 10.47
CA SER A 191 9.25 11.10 9.49
C SER A 191 10.58 11.79 9.21
N ASP A 192 11.56 11.02 8.72
CA ASP A 192 12.79 11.57 8.20
C ASP A 192 12.64 11.91 6.71
N VAL A 193 12.57 13.21 6.41
CA VAL A 193 12.49 13.74 5.04
C VAL A 193 13.79 14.46 4.66
N THR A 194 14.90 14.16 5.36
CA THR A 194 16.24 14.69 5.09
C THR A 194 16.61 14.51 3.62
N GLU A 195 17.09 15.59 3.00
CA GLU A 195 17.56 15.63 1.60
C GLU A 195 16.49 15.31 0.53
N LEU A 196 15.21 15.18 0.90
CA LEU A 196 14.13 15.06 -0.08
C LEU A 196 13.87 16.40 -0.79
N SER A 197 13.35 16.33 -2.02
CA SER A 197 12.96 17.49 -2.81
C SER A 197 11.43 17.55 -2.98
N PHE A 198 10.88 18.70 -2.63
CA PHE A 198 9.53 19.15 -2.94
C PHE A 198 9.58 20.37 -3.88
N ASP A 199 10.65 20.50 -4.66
CA ASP A 199 10.87 21.65 -5.52
C ASP A 199 9.75 21.79 -6.56
N ASN A 200 9.30 23.03 -6.77
CA ASN A 200 8.21 23.41 -7.68
C ASN A 200 6.88 22.69 -7.43
N GLN A 201 6.73 21.97 -6.31
CA GLN A 201 5.47 21.33 -5.94
C GLN A 201 4.49 22.34 -5.32
N THR A 202 3.20 22.04 -5.42
CA THR A 202 2.16 22.73 -4.64
C THR A 202 1.78 21.85 -3.45
N LEU A 203 1.97 22.38 -2.25
CA LEU A 203 1.63 21.73 -0.99
C LEU A 203 0.48 22.50 -0.35
N LEU A 204 -0.67 21.85 -0.21
CA LEU A 204 -1.86 22.43 0.40
C LEU A 204 -2.22 21.65 1.67
N GLY A 205 -2.15 22.27 2.85
CA GLY A 205 -2.50 21.60 4.11
C GLY A 205 -1.53 20.50 4.54
N VAL A 206 -0.37 20.37 3.87
CA VAL A 206 0.62 19.32 4.16
C VAL A 206 1.22 19.52 5.55
N LYS A 207 1.43 18.43 6.28
CA LYS A 207 1.98 18.47 7.64
C LYS A 207 3.34 17.81 7.71
N PHE A 208 4.32 18.55 8.22
CA PHE A 208 5.67 18.09 8.51
C PHE A 208 5.96 18.13 10.01
N ASP A 209 4.95 17.98 10.88
CA ASP A 209 5.13 18.19 12.31
C ASP A 209 6.09 17.15 12.91
N SER A 210 7.05 17.60 13.72
CA SER A 210 8.14 16.78 14.28
C SER A 210 8.99 16.03 13.24
N ALA A 211 8.95 16.42 11.95
CA ALA A 211 9.74 15.80 10.90
C ALA A 211 11.20 16.32 10.89
N SER A 212 12.15 15.47 10.47
CA SER A 212 13.52 15.90 10.20
C SER A 212 13.61 16.49 8.80
N LEU A 213 13.86 17.80 8.72
CA LEU A 213 13.87 18.59 7.47
C LEU A 213 15.28 18.99 7.02
N LYS A 214 16.32 18.28 7.48
CA LYS A 214 17.70 18.66 7.20
C LYS A 214 17.96 18.60 5.69
N LYS A 215 18.34 19.74 5.09
CA LYS A 215 18.57 19.89 3.64
C LYS A 215 17.37 19.50 2.77
N THR A 216 16.17 19.42 3.32
CA THR A 216 14.96 19.22 2.54
C THR A 216 14.71 20.47 1.69
N SER A 217 14.42 20.27 0.40
CA SER A 217 14.30 21.35 -0.56
C SER A 217 12.83 21.64 -0.88
N PHE A 218 12.45 22.92 -0.82
CA PHE A 218 11.15 23.47 -1.19
C PHE A 218 11.33 24.62 -2.19
N ARG A 219 12.35 24.55 -3.06
CA ARG A 219 12.68 25.64 -3.99
C ARG A 219 11.55 25.85 -4.98
N GLY A 220 11.12 27.09 -5.13
CA GLY A 220 9.99 27.43 -6.02
C GLY A 220 8.66 26.76 -5.64
N ALA A 221 8.58 26.07 -4.50
CA ALA A 221 7.36 25.39 -4.08
C ALA A 221 6.29 26.41 -3.64
N THR A 222 5.02 26.05 -3.79
CA THR A 222 3.90 26.80 -3.22
C THR A 222 3.44 26.11 -1.94
N LEU A 223 3.54 26.80 -0.80
CA LEU A 223 3.18 26.29 0.53
C LEU A 223 1.94 27.03 1.05
N ARG A 224 0.77 26.37 1.02
CA ARG A 224 -0.48 26.91 1.56
C ARG A 224 -0.96 26.07 2.73
N SER A 225 -1.15 26.70 3.88
CA SER A 225 -1.58 26.06 5.13
C SER A 225 -0.65 24.90 5.54
N VAL A 226 0.66 25.05 5.31
CA VAL A 226 1.64 24.00 5.61
C VAL A 226 2.09 24.10 7.06
N SER A 227 2.13 22.94 7.74
CA SER A 227 2.47 22.85 9.15
C SER A 227 3.90 22.34 9.35
N PHE A 228 4.67 23.00 10.22
CA PHE A 228 6.05 22.66 10.58
C PHE A 228 6.25 22.61 12.10
N HIS A 229 5.21 22.31 12.88
CA HIS A 229 5.29 22.37 14.34
C HIS A 229 6.33 21.38 14.88
N HIS A 230 7.18 21.85 15.80
CA HIS A 230 8.26 21.06 16.40
C HIS A 230 9.29 20.50 15.40
N SER A 231 9.38 21.06 14.20
CA SER A 231 10.32 20.60 13.16
C SER A 231 11.51 21.54 13.03
N ALA A 232 12.69 20.97 12.86
CA ALA A 232 13.93 21.74 12.71
C ALA A 232 14.06 22.28 11.28
N VAL A 233 13.50 23.47 11.01
CA VAL A 233 13.45 24.08 9.67
C VAL A 233 14.70 24.87 9.28
N LYS A 234 15.65 25.11 10.20
CA LYS A 234 16.85 25.95 9.97
C LYS A 234 17.71 25.48 8.80
N HIS A 235 17.70 24.18 8.50
CA HIS A 235 18.48 23.57 7.43
C HIS A 235 17.63 23.17 6.22
N ALA A 236 16.33 23.47 6.23
CA ALA A 236 15.49 23.33 5.07
C ALA A 236 15.71 24.52 4.12
N ILE A 237 15.42 24.31 2.84
CA ILE A 237 15.69 25.28 1.78
C ILE A 237 14.36 25.75 1.21
N PHE A 238 14.10 27.06 1.26
CA PHE A 238 12.87 27.68 0.78
C PHE A 238 13.12 28.69 -0.35
N ASP A 239 14.27 28.60 -1.04
CA ASP A 239 14.66 29.62 -2.03
C ASP A 239 13.57 29.77 -3.11
N GLY A 240 13.06 30.99 -3.30
CA GLY A 240 12.02 31.28 -4.30
C GLY A 240 10.64 30.69 -4.01
N ALA A 241 10.41 30.10 -2.84
CA ALA A 241 9.12 29.53 -2.49
C ALA A 241 8.04 30.62 -2.35
N THR A 242 6.80 30.26 -2.63
CA THR A 242 5.63 31.10 -2.41
C THR A 242 4.81 30.54 -1.25
N MET A 243 4.38 31.35 -0.30
CA MET A 243 3.64 30.85 0.87
C MET A 243 2.65 31.83 1.46
N ASP A 244 1.63 31.32 2.17
CA ASP A 244 0.70 32.19 2.91
C ASP A 244 1.36 32.84 4.15
N LYS A 245 0.73 33.90 4.67
CA LYS A 245 1.22 34.66 5.83
C LYS A 245 1.45 33.82 7.08
N VAL A 246 0.62 32.80 7.31
CA VAL A 246 0.71 31.94 8.50
C VAL A 246 1.95 31.04 8.38
N THR A 247 2.10 30.37 7.24
CA THR A 247 3.27 29.53 6.95
C THR A 247 4.56 30.35 7.03
N TYR A 248 4.58 31.56 6.44
CA TYR A 248 5.73 32.47 6.51
C TYR A 248 6.09 32.85 7.95
N ALA A 249 5.10 33.25 8.75
CA ALA A 249 5.33 33.67 10.13
C ALA A 249 5.95 32.55 10.98
N VAL A 250 5.48 31.31 10.81
CA VAL A 250 6.03 30.13 11.49
C VAL A 250 7.50 29.93 11.11
N LEU A 251 7.81 29.87 9.81
CA LEU A 251 9.18 29.65 9.34
C LEU A 251 10.14 30.77 9.77
N ASN A 252 9.68 32.01 9.68
CA ASN A 252 10.47 33.18 10.10
C ASN A 252 10.75 33.17 11.60
N SER A 253 9.75 32.82 12.44
CA SER A 253 9.95 32.71 13.89
C SER A 253 10.94 31.61 14.26
N ALA A 254 10.98 30.53 13.48
CA ALA A 254 11.92 29.43 13.61
C ALA A 254 13.30 29.70 12.97
N LYS A 255 13.53 30.92 12.47
CA LYS A 255 14.80 31.37 11.86
C LYS A 255 15.21 30.52 10.63
N ALA A 256 14.23 30.11 9.82
CA ALA A 256 14.50 29.50 8.52
C ALA A 256 15.12 30.52 7.55
N THR A 257 15.90 30.02 6.58
CA THR A 257 16.41 30.86 5.48
C THR A 257 15.33 30.99 4.41
N LEU A 258 14.87 32.21 4.14
CA LEU A 258 13.71 32.52 3.27
C LEU A 258 14.11 33.40 2.08
N ASN A 259 15.19 33.04 1.37
CA ASN A 259 15.71 33.84 0.25
C ASN A 259 14.70 33.88 -0.92
N GLY A 260 14.37 35.08 -1.40
CA GLY A 260 13.49 35.23 -2.55
C GLY A 260 12.07 34.69 -2.34
N VAL A 261 11.67 34.44 -1.09
CA VAL A 261 10.32 33.96 -0.77
C VAL A 261 9.27 35.03 -1.08
N THR A 262 8.18 34.62 -1.70
CA THR A 262 7.00 35.47 -1.94
C THR A 262 5.89 35.12 -0.96
N VAL A 263 5.30 36.12 -0.31
CA VAL A 263 4.16 35.93 0.60
C VAL A 263 2.86 36.30 -0.11
N LEU A 264 1.89 35.39 -0.08
CA LEU A 264 0.54 35.54 -0.65
C LEU A 264 -0.40 36.37 0.22
#